data_AF-A0A951L7B9-F1
#
_entry.id   AF-A0A951L7B9-F1
#
_cell.length_a   1.000
_cell.length_b   1.000
_cell.length_c   1.000
_cell.angle_alpha   90.00
_cell.angle_beta   90.00
_cell.angle_gamma   90.00
#
_symmetry.space_group_name_H-M   'P 1'
#
loop_
_entity.id
_entity.type
_entity.pdbx_description
1 polymer ?
#
loop_
_entity_poly.entity_id
_entity_poly.type
_entity_poly.pdbx_seq_one_letter_code
_entity_poly.pdbx_strand_id
1 'polypeptide(L)'
;MNDMVTHDDIDRQFHLLRTDPQQFLALTNKLVEHYPTDRRAYFSRHWAWSHLDRADLALADLDRSLALEENFVVHRAKGRLLHRMEFYKKAIASLDRCEQMDPASWPEALGPLIRADCHAQLGNEAAALADCETLPDDHWTPGVFGLPAGNKQEVADELRRRATVANASAGDLREGTTAKPSAGKADGIQ
;
A
#
# COMPACT_ATOMS: atom_id res chain seq x y z
N MET A 1 9.01 -27.33 23.23
CA MET A 1 7.89 -26.86 24.06
C MET A 1 7.18 -25.80 23.24
N ASN A 2 5.86 -25.90 23.11
CA ASN A 2 5.07 -25.02 22.26
C ASN A 2 4.97 -23.66 22.98
N ASP A 3 5.89 -22.75 22.68
CA ASP A 3 5.86 -21.36 23.16
C ASP A 3 4.67 -20.66 22.50
N MET A 4 3.50 -20.87 23.10
CA MET A 4 2.28 -20.17 22.75
C MET A 4 2.48 -18.71 23.15
N VAL A 5 2.74 -17.86 22.16
CA VAL A 5 2.80 -16.40 22.32
C VAL A 5 1.57 -15.95 23.10
N THR A 6 1.78 -15.38 24.29
CA THR A 6 0.68 -14.94 25.14
C THR A 6 0.12 -13.59 24.67
N HIS A 7 -1.10 -13.24 25.08
CA HIS A 7 -1.66 -11.91 24.81
C HIS A 7 -0.76 -10.80 25.37
N ASP A 8 -0.20 -11.00 26.56
CA ASP A 8 0.75 -10.09 27.19
C ASP A 8 2.04 -9.92 26.37
N ASP A 9 2.51 -10.99 25.71
CA ASP A 9 3.69 -10.92 24.83
C ASP A 9 3.39 -10.11 23.57
N ILE A 10 2.18 -10.26 23.01
CA ILE A 10 1.71 -9.49 21.85
C ILE A 10 1.58 -8.01 22.22
N ASP A 11 0.91 -7.72 23.33
CA ASP A 11 0.70 -6.36 23.84
C ASP A 11 2.01 -5.68 24.16
N ARG A 12 2.95 -6.39 24.78
CA ARG A 12 4.29 -5.85 25.07
C ARG A 12 5.06 -5.52 23.78
N GLN A 13 4.98 -6.37 22.76
CA GLN A 13 5.65 -6.12 21.47
C GLN A 13 5.03 -4.93 20.74
N PHE A 14 3.70 -4.84 20.68
CA PHE A 14 3.01 -3.71 20.03
C PHE A 14 3.14 -2.41 20.82
N HIS A 15 3.15 -2.47 22.16
CA HIS A 15 3.44 -1.32 23.00
C HIS A 15 4.85 -0.78 22.71
N LEU A 16 5.86 -1.67 22.70
CA LEU A 16 7.23 -1.29 22.43
C LEU A 16 7.40 -0.67 21.04
N LEU A 17 6.77 -1.24 20.01
CA LEU A 17 6.79 -0.68 18.67
C LEU A 17 6.33 0.79 18.63
N ARG A 18 5.32 1.13 19.45
CA ARG A 18 4.74 2.48 19.51
C ARG A 18 5.51 3.44 20.40
N THR A 19 6.15 2.96 21.46
CA THR A 19 6.83 3.82 22.45
C THR A 19 8.34 3.96 22.20
N ASP A 20 8.98 2.93 21.67
CA ASP A 20 10.40 2.92 21.30
C ASP A 20 10.66 2.04 20.06
N PRO A 21 10.41 2.58 18.85
CA PRO A 21 10.63 1.85 17.61
C PRO A 21 12.11 1.54 17.34
N GLN A 22 13.06 2.25 17.96
CA GLN A 22 14.49 1.92 17.85
C GLN A 22 14.84 0.68 18.65
N GLN A 23 14.32 0.56 19.87
CA GLN A 23 14.48 -0.66 20.66
C GLN A 23 13.78 -1.85 20.00
N PHE A 24 12.59 -1.64 19.43
CA PHE A 24 11.90 -2.68 18.64
C PHE A 24 12.71 -3.10 17.40
N LEU A 25 13.34 -2.16 16.70
CA LEU A 25 14.26 -2.45 15.60
C LEU A 25 15.46 -3.30 16.07
N ALA A 26 16.06 -2.97 17.20
CA ALA A 26 17.19 -3.73 17.73
C ALA A 26 16.80 -5.20 18.06
N LEU A 27 15.60 -5.42 18.59
CA LEU A 27 15.08 -6.78 18.83
C LEU A 27 14.82 -7.54 17.53
N THR A 28 14.19 -6.89 16.55
CA THR A 28 13.86 -7.52 15.28
C THR A 28 15.10 -7.75 14.39
N ASN A 29 16.17 -6.99 14.55
CA ASN A 29 17.48 -7.31 13.96
C ASN A 29 18.04 -8.62 14.49
N LYS A 30 18.04 -8.83 15.80
CA LYS A 30 18.44 -10.12 16.40
C LYS A 30 17.57 -11.27 15.89
N LEU A 31 16.27 -11.03 15.71
CA LEU A 31 15.35 -12.04 15.17
C LEU A 31 15.76 -12.46 13.74
N VAL A 32 16.13 -11.52 12.89
CA VAL A 32 16.63 -11.80 11.54
C VAL A 32 17.98 -12.52 11.57
N GLU A 33 18.88 -12.17 12.49
CA GLU A 33 20.17 -12.85 12.66
C GLU A 33 20.01 -14.31 13.10
N HIS A 34 19.11 -14.57 14.06
CA HIS A 34 18.87 -15.91 14.59
C HIS A 34 18.01 -16.79 13.67
N TYR A 35 17.05 -16.19 12.96
CA TYR A 35 16.09 -16.89 12.10
C TYR A 35 16.06 -16.31 10.68
N PRO A 36 17.17 -16.38 9.93
CA PRO A 36 17.31 -15.70 8.63
C PRO A 36 16.43 -16.27 7.51
N THR A 37 15.82 -17.44 7.74
CA THR A 37 14.89 -18.11 6.81
C THR A 37 13.44 -18.09 7.30
N ASP A 38 13.15 -17.48 8.46
CA ASP A 38 11.78 -17.32 8.94
C ASP A 38 11.20 -16.02 8.38
N ARG A 39 10.17 -16.11 7.53
CA ARG A 39 9.51 -14.94 6.95
C ARG A 39 8.96 -13.98 8.01
N ARG A 40 8.62 -14.48 9.21
CA ARG A 40 8.11 -13.68 10.33
C ARG A 40 9.16 -12.76 10.90
N ALA A 41 10.45 -13.10 10.80
CA ALA A 41 11.53 -12.23 11.27
C ALA A 41 11.56 -10.91 10.49
N TYR A 42 11.54 -11.00 9.16
CA TYR A 42 11.47 -9.84 8.27
C TYR A 42 10.13 -9.12 8.37
N PHE A 43 9.02 -9.87 8.47
CA PHE A 43 7.71 -9.25 8.71
C PHE A 43 7.63 -8.54 10.06
N SER A 44 8.32 -8.98 11.11
CA SER A 44 8.36 -8.19 12.35
C SER A 44 9.19 -6.93 12.17
N ARG A 45 10.35 -7.02 11.51
CA ARG A 45 11.23 -5.86 11.32
C ARG A 45 10.65 -4.76 10.42
N HIS A 46 9.82 -5.12 9.42
CA HIS A 46 9.17 -4.11 8.57
C HIS A 46 8.34 -3.11 9.39
N TRP A 47 7.73 -3.55 10.49
CA TRP A 47 6.97 -2.66 11.36
C TRP A 47 7.86 -1.61 12.01
N ALA A 48 9.05 -2.01 12.47
CA ALA A 48 10.04 -1.11 13.05
C ALA A 48 10.45 -0.05 12.03
N TRP A 49 10.84 -0.48 10.83
CA TRP A 49 11.20 0.44 9.74
C TRP A 49 10.05 1.36 9.35
N SER A 50 8.82 0.87 9.33
CA SER A 50 7.63 1.66 9.01
C SER A 50 7.33 2.73 10.06
N HIS A 51 7.64 2.50 11.34
CA HIS A 51 7.49 3.47 12.43
C HIS A 51 8.64 4.47 12.50
N LEU A 52 9.79 4.13 11.92
CA LEU A 52 10.95 5.01 11.78
C LEU A 52 10.96 5.77 10.44
N ASP A 53 9.83 5.78 9.71
CA ASP A 53 9.66 6.39 8.39
C ASP A 53 10.70 5.94 7.34
N ARG A 54 11.22 4.72 7.50
CA ARG A 54 12.12 4.05 6.54
C ARG A 54 11.35 3.10 5.64
N ALA A 55 10.46 3.67 4.83
CA ALA A 55 9.57 2.92 3.95
C ALA A 55 10.31 2.05 2.91
N ASP A 56 11.49 2.50 2.46
CA ASP A 56 12.40 1.76 1.58
C ASP A 56 12.86 0.43 2.21
N LEU A 57 13.31 0.48 3.47
CA LEU A 57 13.77 -0.70 4.20
C LEU A 57 12.61 -1.61 4.60
N ALA A 58 11.48 -1.02 4.99
CA ALA A 58 10.26 -1.78 5.27
C ALA A 58 9.79 -2.57 4.04
N LEU A 59 9.83 -1.96 2.86
CA LEU A 59 9.45 -2.64 1.61
C LEU A 59 10.41 -3.79 1.29
N ALA A 60 11.72 -3.60 1.47
CA ALA A 60 12.71 -4.65 1.27
C ALA A 60 12.49 -5.85 2.21
N ASP A 61 12.15 -5.61 3.48
CA ASP A 61 11.84 -6.68 4.43
C ASP A 61 10.52 -7.40 4.07
N LEU A 62 9.51 -6.69 3.57
CA LEU A 62 8.27 -7.32 3.07
C LEU A 62 8.55 -8.18 1.82
N ASP A 63 9.38 -7.71 0.90
CA ASP A 63 9.79 -8.47 -0.28
C ASP A 63 10.57 -9.73 0.11
N ARG A 64 11.48 -9.60 1.08
CA ARG A 64 12.23 -10.76 1.60
C ARG A 64 11.31 -11.75 2.31
N SER A 65 10.33 -11.27 3.07
CA SER A 65 9.33 -12.11 3.74
C SER A 65 8.53 -12.94 2.71
N LEU A 66 8.03 -12.29 1.66
CA LEU A 66 7.27 -12.95 0.57
C LEU A 66 8.13 -13.92 -0.24
N ALA A 67 9.42 -13.64 -0.43
CA ALA A 67 10.34 -14.53 -1.12
C ALA A 67 10.65 -15.82 -0.34
N LEU A 68 10.49 -15.79 0.99
CA LEU A 68 10.66 -16.96 1.86
C LEU A 68 9.38 -17.81 1.91
N GLU A 69 8.22 -17.16 2.06
CA GLU A 69 6.92 -17.83 2.06
C GLU A 69 5.83 -16.81 1.66
N GLU A 70 5.04 -17.13 0.64
CA GLU A 70 3.90 -16.30 0.27
C GLU A 70 2.87 -16.25 1.39
N ASN A 71 2.36 -15.04 1.67
CA ASN A 71 1.39 -14.85 2.73
C ASN A 71 0.51 -13.62 2.47
N PHE A 72 -0.81 -13.79 2.59
CA PHE A 72 -1.78 -12.73 2.31
C PHE A 72 -1.61 -11.50 3.23
N VAL A 73 -1.27 -11.70 4.52
CA VAL A 73 -1.04 -10.60 5.46
C VAL A 73 0.15 -9.75 5.04
N VAL A 74 1.19 -10.39 4.52
CA VAL A 74 2.41 -9.71 4.04
C VAL A 74 2.10 -8.95 2.74
N HIS A 75 1.35 -9.55 1.81
CA HIS A 75 0.86 -8.87 0.60
C HIS A 75 0.00 -7.64 0.94
N ARG A 76 -0.88 -7.74 1.94
CA ARG A 76 -1.68 -6.61 2.43
C ARG A 76 -0.82 -5.50 3.01
N ALA A 77 0.13 -5.85 3.87
CA ALA A 77 1.06 -4.87 4.46
C ALA A 77 1.88 -4.15 3.38
N LYS A 78 2.34 -4.89 2.37
CA LYS A 78 3.04 -4.36 1.20
C LYS A 78 2.16 -3.43 0.37
N GLY A 79 0.91 -3.82 0.09
CA GLY A 79 -0.07 -2.98 -0.60
C GLY A 79 -0.28 -1.64 0.10
N ARG A 80 -0.50 -1.65 1.41
CA ARG A 80 -0.65 -0.45 2.22
C ARG A 80 0.61 0.42 2.24
N LEU A 81 1.79 -0.19 2.35
CA LEU A 81 3.04 0.57 2.34
C LEU A 81 3.29 1.23 0.97
N LEU A 82 3.05 0.49 -0.12
CA LEU A 82 3.17 1.01 -1.48
C LEU A 82 2.16 2.12 -1.78
N HIS A 83 0.94 2.02 -1.25
CA HIS A 83 -0.06 3.09 -1.31
C HIS A 83 0.45 4.36 -0.63
N ARG A 84 1.01 4.27 0.58
CA ARG A 84 1.64 5.41 1.27
C ARG A 84 2.82 6.01 0.50
N MET A 85 3.56 5.18 -0.23
CA MET A 85 4.65 5.60 -1.12
C MET A 85 4.16 6.08 -2.49
N GLU A 86 2.84 6.19 -2.71
CA GLU A 86 2.20 6.60 -3.97
C GLU A 86 2.52 5.70 -5.17
N PHE A 87 3.00 4.47 -4.91
CA PHE A 87 3.24 3.45 -5.92
C PHE A 87 1.95 2.65 -6.21
N TYR A 88 0.90 3.36 -6.59
CA TYR A 88 -0.48 2.85 -6.70
C TYR A 88 -0.61 1.59 -7.54
N LYS A 89 0.06 1.50 -8.70
CA LYS A 89 0.01 0.29 -9.56
C LYS A 89 0.59 -0.94 -8.86
N LYS A 90 1.69 -0.78 -8.11
CA LYS A 90 2.32 -1.87 -7.36
C LYS A 90 1.50 -2.22 -6.11
N ALA A 91 0.87 -1.22 -5.50
CA ALA A 91 -0.05 -1.41 -4.38
C ALA A 91 -1.23 -2.30 -4.80
N ILE A 92 -1.90 -1.95 -5.91
CA ILE A 92 -3.00 -2.74 -6.50
C ILE A 92 -2.55 -4.20 -6.72
N ALA A 93 -1.43 -4.44 -7.40
CA ALA A 93 -0.96 -5.80 -7.65
C ALA A 93 -0.70 -6.61 -6.35
N SER A 94 -0.23 -5.96 -5.28
CA SER A 94 -0.04 -6.61 -3.99
C SER A 94 -1.37 -6.91 -3.29
N LEU A 95 -2.33 -5.98 -3.40
CA LEU A 95 -3.67 -6.12 -2.84
C LEU A 95 -4.49 -7.20 -3.57
N ASP A 96 -4.39 -7.27 -4.90
CA ASP A 96 -5.01 -8.33 -5.71
C ASP A 96 -4.50 -9.71 -5.28
N ARG A 97 -3.19 -9.83 -5.00
CA ARG A 97 -2.63 -11.08 -4.50
C ARG A 97 -3.15 -11.44 -3.10
N CYS A 98 -3.33 -10.45 -2.23
CA CYS A 98 -3.96 -10.66 -0.92
C CYS A 98 -5.39 -11.18 -1.07
N GLU A 99 -6.22 -10.53 -1.89
CA GLU A 99 -7.61 -10.95 -2.13
C GLU A 99 -7.69 -12.37 -2.70
N GLN A 100 -6.85 -12.70 -3.69
CA GLN A 100 -6.82 -14.03 -4.28
C GLN A 100 -6.46 -15.14 -3.28
N MET A 101 -5.58 -14.84 -2.32
CA MET A 101 -5.14 -15.81 -1.31
C MET A 101 -6.16 -15.97 -0.18
N ASP A 102 -6.80 -14.88 0.23
CA ASP A 102 -7.80 -14.87 1.29
C ASP A 102 -8.96 -13.92 0.96
N PRO A 103 -9.94 -14.39 0.16
CA PRO A 103 -11.12 -13.61 -0.19
C PRO A 103 -12.01 -13.31 1.02
N ALA A 104 -11.94 -14.11 2.07
CA ALA A 104 -12.82 -14.00 3.23
C ALA A 104 -12.44 -12.81 4.11
N SER A 105 -11.16 -12.63 4.42
CA SER A 105 -10.69 -11.50 5.23
C SER A 105 -10.33 -10.25 4.43
N TRP A 106 -10.40 -10.30 3.09
CA TRP A 106 -10.13 -9.16 2.22
C TRP A 106 -10.96 -7.91 2.58
N PRO A 107 -12.29 -7.98 2.75
CA PRO A 107 -13.12 -6.82 3.06
C PRO A 107 -12.83 -6.20 4.44
N GLU A 108 -12.51 -7.03 5.43
CA GLU A 108 -12.35 -6.61 6.83
C GLU A 108 -11.09 -5.77 7.07
N ALA A 109 -10.07 -5.91 6.22
CA ALA A 109 -8.74 -5.37 6.48
C ALA A 109 -8.45 -4.05 5.74
N LEU A 110 -9.49 -3.27 5.44
CA LEU A 110 -9.44 -2.06 4.58
C LEU A 110 -8.93 -2.33 3.15
N GLY A 111 -8.87 -3.60 2.73
CA GLY A 111 -8.35 -4.01 1.43
C GLY A 111 -9.05 -3.29 0.26
N PRO A 112 -10.38 -3.41 0.13
CA PRO A 112 -11.13 -2.73 -0.92
C PRO A 112 -10.93 -1.22 -0.89
N LEU A 113 -10.93 -0.61 0.29
CA LEU A 113 -10.80 0.84 0.41
C LEU A 113 -9.42 1.34 -0.05
N ILE A 114 -8.34 0.65 0.31
CA ILE A 114 -6.99 1.02 -0.14
C ILE A 114 -6.85 0.82 -1.64
N ARG A 115 -7.40 -0.28 -2.20
CA ARG A 115 -7.35 -0.53 -3.65
C ARG A 115 -8.20 0.48 -4.42
N ALA A 116 -9.38 0.82 -3.91
CA ALA A 116 -10.24 1.86 -4.46
C ALA A 116 -9.52 3.20 -4.54
N ASP A 117 -8.84 3.61 -3.46
CA ASP A 117 -8.07 4.86 -3.45
C ASP A 117 -6.91 4.81 -4.44
N CYS A 118 -6.18 3.68 -4.53
CA CYS A 118 -5.15 3.51 -5.56
C CYS A 118 -5.70 3.67 -6.98
N HIS A 119 -6.89 3.11 -7.26
CA HIS A 119 -7.55 3.27 -8.55
C HIS A 119 -7.94 4.73 -8.80
N ALA A 120 -8.52 5.40 -7.80
CA ALA A 120 -8.89 6.81 -7.90
C ALA A 120 -7.69 7.71 -8.15
N GLN A 121 -6.58 7.51 -7.43
CA GLN A 121 -5.34 8.28 -7.65
C GLN A 121 -4.70 8.04 -9.03
N LEU A 122 -5.05 6.94 -9.69
CA LEU A 122 -4.66 6.66 -11.07
C LEU A 122 -5.69 7.13 -12.11
N GLY A 123 -6.77 7.81 -11.70
CA GLY A 123 -7.84 8.26 -12.59
C GLY A 123 -8.84 7.16 -13.00
N ASN A 124 -8.72 5.96 -12.43
CA ASN A 124 -9.55 4.81 -12.78
C ASN A 124 -10.86 4.80 -11.96
N GLU A 125 -11.74 5.78 -12.20
CA GLU A 125 -12.97 5.97 -11.42
C GLU A 125 -13.84 4.71 -11.35
N ALA A 126 -14.10 4.05 -12.49
CA ALA A 126 -14.97 2.87 -12.54
C ALA A 126 -14.45 1.73 -11.64
N ALA A 127 -13.14 1.50 -11.63
CA ALA A 127 -12.53 0.49 -10.77
C ALA A 127 -12.56 0.90 -9.29
N ALA A 128 -12.34 2.18 -8.99
CA ALA A 128 -12.44 2.69 -7.62
C ALA A 128 -13.85 2.51 -7.04
N LEU A 129 -14.88 2.80 -7.84
CA LEU A 129 -16.26 2.61 -7.43
C LEU A 129 -16.62 1.13 -7.31
N ALA A 130 -16.12 0.26 -8.18
CA ALA A 130 -16.35 -1.18 -8.08
C ALA A 130 -15.83 -1.75 -6.74
N ASP A 131 -14.65 -1.33 -6.29
CA ASP A 131 -14.15 -1.72 -4.96
C ASP A 131 -14.99 -1.11 -3.83
N CYS A 132 -15.41 0.14 -3.96
CA CYS A 132 -16.25 0.82 -2.97
C CYS A 132 -17.62 0.12 -2.79
N GLU A 133 -18.19 -0.44 -3.86
CA GLU A 133 -19.45 -1.18 -3.79
C GLU A 133 -19.35 -2.45 -2.94
N THR A 134 -18.16 -3.04 -2.81
CA THR A 134 -17.93 -4.24 -1.97
C THR A 134 -17.92 -3.93 -0.47
N LEU A 135 -17.86 -2.64 -0.08
CA LEU A 135 -17.91 -2.25 1.32
C LEU A 135 -19.31 -2.51 1.90
N PRO A 136 -19.42 -2.88 3.20
CA PRO A 136 -20.71 -2.99 3.89
C PRO A 136 -21.52 -1.70 3.80
N ASP A 137 -22.85 -1.80 3.81
CA ASP A 137 -23.72 -0.62 3.72
C ASP A 137 -23.62 0.30 4.94
N ASP A 138 -23.25 -0.26 6.10
CA ASP A 138 -22.96 0.47 7.34
C ASP A 138 -21.49 0.89 7.47
N HIS A 139 -20.70 0.77 6.38
CA HIS A 139 -19.30 1.16 6.38
C HIS A 139 -19.13 2.62 6.79
N TRP A 140 -18.20 2.84 7.72
CA TRP A 140 -17.74 4.16 8.11
C TRP A 140 -16.24 4.11 8.43
N THR A 141 -15.51 5.13 7.98
CA THR A 141 -14.07 5.28 8.24
C THR A 141 -13.73 6.69 8.70
N PRO A 142 -12.82 6.87 9.66
CA PRO A 142 -12.36 8.19 10.08
C PRO A 142 -11.33 8.82 9.12
N GLY A 143 -10.98 8.16 8.00
CA GLY A 143 -9.98 8.65 7.05
C GLY A 143 -8.53 8.40 7.49
N VAL A 144 -8.22 7.17 7.88
CA VAL A 144 -6.86 6.76 8.28
C VAL A 144 -5.95 6.57 7.07
N PHE A 145 -4.64 6.77 7.26
CA PHE A 145 -3.63 6.49 6.23
C PHE A 145 -3.82 7.26 4.90
N GLY A 146 -4.46 8.43 4.93
CA GLY A 146 -4.75 9.22 3.71
C GLY A 146 -5.97 8.74 2.92
N LEU A 147 -6.67 7.71 3.41
CA LEU A 147 -7.92 7.23 2.84
C LEU A 147 -9.04 8.26 3.08
N PRO A 148 -10.08 8.27 2.21
CA PRO A 148 -11.25 9.10 2.43
C PRO A 148 -11.93 8.79 3.78
N ALA A 149 -12.49 9.81 4.41
CA ALA A 149 -13.30 9.69 5.61
C ALA A 149 -14.80 9.69 5.25
N GLY A 150 -15.63 9.13 6.13
CA GLY A 150 -17.08 9.16 6.01
C GLY A 150 -17.70 7.79 5.83
N ASN A 151 -19.01 7.80 5.54
CA ASN A 151 -19.76 6.61 5.18
C ASN A 151 -19.46 6.14 3.74
N LYS A 152 -19.99 4.97 3.35
CA LYS A 152 -19.80 4.39 2.00
C LYS A 152 -20.06 5.38 0.85
N GLN A 153 -21.11 6.21 0.93
CA GLN A 153 -21.44 7.19 -0.11
C GLN A 153 -20.45 8.35 -0.14
N GLU A 154 -20.08 8.89 1.03
CA GLU A 154 -19.10 9.98 1.14
C GLU A 154 -17.72 9.54 0.62
N VAL A 155 -17.33 8.30 0.93
CA VAL A 155 -16.13 7.65 0.40
C VAL A 155 -16.19 7.58 -1.13
N ALA A 156 -17.29 7.08 -1.70
CA ALA A 156 -17.47 7.00 -3.15
C ALA A 156 -17.35 8.38 -3.82
N ASP A 157 -17.97 9.41 -3.25
CA ASP A 157 -17.94 10.78 -3.80
C ASP A 157 -16.54 11.41 -3.73
N GLU A 158 -15.78 11.15 -2.67
CA GLU A 158 -14.37 11.57 -2.58
C GLU A 158 -13.50 10.81 -3.59
N LEU A 159 -13.70 9.51 -3.78
CA LEU A 159 -12.96 8.72 -4.78
C LEU A 159 -13.22 9.21 -6.22
N ARG A 160 -14.46 9.59 -6.56
CA ARG A 160 -14.79 10.22 -7.86
C ARG A 160 -14.03 11.54 -8.04
N ARG A 161 -14.01 12.38 -7.00
CA ARG A 161 -13.28 13.65 -7.01
C ARG A 161 -11.79 13.44 -7.24
N ARG A 162 -11.17 12.50 -6.51
CA ARG A 162 -9.75 12.14 -6.70
C ARG A 162 -9.46 11.64 -8.12
N ALA A 163 -10.30 10.76 -8.66
CA ALA A 163 -10.15 10.27 -10.04
C ALA A 163 -10.26 11.39 -11.09
N THR A 164 -11.19 12.32 -10.90
CA THR A 164 -11.33 13.50 -11.78
C THR A 164 -10.06 14.35 -11.78
N VAL A 165 -9.53 14.65 -10.59
CA VAL A 165 -8.29 15.44 -10.43
C VAL A 165 -7.08 14.74 -11.05
N ALA A 166 -6.95 13.42 -10.84
CA ALA A 166 -5.87 12.63 -11.42
C ALA A 166 -5.92 12.63 -12.96
N ASN A 167 -7.11 12.49 -13.54
CA ASN A 167 -7.30 12.55 -15.00
C ASN A 167 -7.00 13.93 -15.59
N ALA A 168 -7.44 15.01 -14.93
CA ALA A 168 -7.12 16.37 -15.35
C ALA A 168 -5.61 16.63 -15.36
N SER A 169 -4.91 16.23 -14.29
CA SER A 169 -3.46 16.37 -14.16
C SER A 169 -2.69 15.58 -15.23
N ALA A 170 -3.20 14.40 -15.62
CA ALA A 170 -2.63 13.60 -16.69
C ALA A 170 -2.86 14.22 -18.09
N GLY A 171 -3.97 14.95 -18.28
CA GLY A 171 -4.28 15.71 -19.49
C GLY A 171 -3.31 16.87 -19.70
N ASP A 172 -3.08 17.67 -18.66
CA ASP A 172 -2.16 18.83 -18.71
C ASP A 172 -0.73 18.43 -19.09
N LEU A 173 -0.24 17.29 -18.57
CA LEU A 173 1.08 16.75 -18.93
C LEU A 173 1.17 16.30 -20.41
N ARG A 174 0.06 15.82 -20.99
CA ARG A 174 0.02 15.40 -22.39
C ARG A 174 -0.03 16.59 -23.34
N GLU A 175 -0.77 17.65 -22.99
CA GLU A 175 -0.86 18.86 -23.81
C GLU A 175 0.45 19.67 -23.78
N GLY A 176 1.15 19.71 -22.64
CA GLY A 176 2.45 20.37 -22.48
C GLY A 176 3.62 19.74 -23.25
N THR A 177 3.45 18.56 -23.86
CA THR A 177 4.50 17.88 -24.65
C THR A 177 4.41 18.18 -26.16
N THR A 178 3.48 19.05 -26.59
CA THR A 178 3.34 19.44 -28.01
C THR A 178 4.21 20.65 -28.38
N ALA A 179 5.52 20.44 -28.55
CA ALA A 179 6.41 21.38 -29.24
C ALA A 179 7.40 20.56 -30.10
N LYS A 180 7.63 20.77 -31.39
CA LYS A 180 7.12 21.64 -32.46
C LYS A 180 7.61 20.95 -33.75
N PRO A 181 6.89 20.91 -34.90
CA PRO A 181 7.45 20.30 -36.10
C PRO A 181 8.65 21.14 -36.56
N SER A 182 9.83 20.53 -36.65
CA SER A 182 11.03 21.17 -37.20
C SER A 182 10.81 21.40 -38.69
N ALA A 183 10.37 22.61 -39.03
CA ALA A 183 10.37 23.10 -40.39
C ALA A 183 11.76 23.67 -40.72
N GLY A 184 12.34 23.22 -41.84
CA GLY A 184 13.45 23.86 -42.54
C GLY A 184 14.68 22.95 -42.66
N LYS A 185 15.32 22.81 -43.82
CA LYS A 185 15.13 23.39 -45.15
C LYS A 185 15.88 22.46 -46.11
N ALA A 186 15.29 22.23 -47.28
CA ALA A 186 16.00 21.76 -48.45
C ALA A 186 16.84 22.93 -48.99
N ASP A 187 18.14 22.70 -49.18
CA ASP A 187 19.08 23.37 -50.08
C ASP A 187 20.23 22.34 -50.21
N GLY A 188 20.48 21.61 -51.30
CA GLY A 188 20.55 22.05 -52.69
C GLY A 188 21.94 22.64 -52.93
N ILE A 189 22.93 21.84 -53.34
CA ILE A 189 24.10 22.21 -54.18
C ILE A 189 24.79 20.92 -54.66
N GLN A 190 25.12 20.92 -55.96
CA GLN A 190 25.91 19.93 -56.68
C GLN A 190 27.41 20.05 -56.37
#